data_AF-A0A829HCQ7-F1
#
_entry.id   AF-A0A829HCQ7-F1
#
_cell.length_a   1.000
_cell.length_b   1.000
_cell.length_c   1.000
_cell.angle_alpha   90.00
_cell.angle_beta   90.00
_cell.angle_gamma   90.00
#
_symmetry.space_group_name_H-M   'P 1'
#
loop_
_entity.id
_entity.type
_entity.pdbx_description
1 polymer ?
#
loop_
_entity_poly.entity_id
_entity_poly.type
_entity_poly.pdbx_seq_one_letter_code
_entity_poly.pdbx_strand_id
1 'polypeptide(L)'
;KIEIVKWVLKHNHDYKQAAQKFDITYSRAYAWTQKYEQANDWTALKDRRGKTRGRQPADREEQLLKEIRDLKAKLREREVQIAFSKKLIEISNREVKRPNDIKRFKK
;
A
#
# COMPACT_ATOMS: atom_id res chain seq x y z
N LYS A 1 2.58 -27.45 7.31
CA LYS A 1 3.71 -26.92 8.10
C LYS A 1 3.55 -27.23 9.60
N ILE A 2 2.48 -26.78 10.25
CA ILE A 2 2.21 -27.05 11.67
C ILE A 2 2.17 -28.56 11.97
N GLU A 3 1.45 -29.31 11.14
CA GLU A 3 1.30 -30.77 11.29
C GLU A 3 2.64 -31.52 11.19
N ILE A 4 3.52 -31.08 10.31
CA ILE A 4 4.88 -31.64 10.14
C ILE A 4 5.70 -31.43 11.41
N VAL A 5 5.68 -30.21 11.96
CA VAL A 5 6.43 -29.88 13.19
C VAL A 5 5.88 -30.67 14.39
N LYS A 6 4.55 -30.78 14.53
CA LYS A 6 3.93 -31.64 15.56
C LYS A 6 4.36 -33.10 15.42
N TRP A 7 4.42 -33.60 14.18
CA TRP A 7 4.83 -34.98 13.93
C TRP A 7 6.30 -35.20 14.28
N VAL A 8 7.19 -34.28 13.87
CA VAL A 8 8.63 -34.30 14.18
C VAL A 8 8.88 -34.28 15.69
N LEU A 9 8.18 -33.42 16.43
CA LEU A 9 8.28 -33.35 17.90
C LEU A 9 7.81 -34.65 18.58
N LYS A 10 6.80 -35.33 18.02
CA LYS A 10 6.31 -36.62 18.55
C LYS A 10 7.28 -37.79 18.28
N HIS A 11 8.06 -37.71 17.20
CA HIS A 11 8.98 -38.78 16.76
C HIS A 11 10.44 -38.43 17.08
N ASN A 12 10.68 -37.69 18.17
CA ASN A 12 12.02 -37.36 18.68
C ASN A 12 12.95 -36.76 17.61
N HIS A 13 12.42 -35.81 16.84
CA HIS A 13 13.15 -35.06 15.82
C HIS A 13 13.62 -35.90 14.62
N ASP A 14 12.92 -36.98 14.26
CA ASP A 14 13.18 -37.72 13.03
C ASP A 14 12.72 -36.96 11.77
N TYR A 15 13.58 -36.08 11.28
CA TYR A 15 13.34 -35.29 10.07
C TYR A 15 13.39 -36.13 8.78
N LYS A 16 14.07 -37.28 8.77
CA LYS A 16 14.18 -38.13 7.57
C LYS A 16 12.86 -38.83 7.30
N GLN A 17 12.24 -39.39 8.35
CA GLN A 17 10.91 -39.97 8.22
C GLN A 17 9.85 -38.90 7.96
N ALA A 18 9.96 -37.72 8.57
CA ALA A 18 9.05 -36.61 8.29
C ALA A 18 9.13 -36.17 6.82
N ALA A 19 10.33 -36.11 6.25
CA ALA A 19 10.55 -35.76 4.85
C ALA A 19 9.85 -36.75 3.91
N GLN A 20 9.99 -38.05 4.17
CA GLN A 20 9.34 -39.10 3.38
C GLN A 20 7.81 -39.08 3.54
N LYS A 21 7.32 -38.95 4.78
CA LYS A 21 5.88 -39.00 5.09
C LYS A 21 5.09 -37.86 4.46
N PHE A 22 5.66 -36.65 4.44
CA PHE A 22 4.99 -35.45 3.98
C PHE A 22 5.44 -35.02 2.58
N ASP A 23 6.26 -35.82 1.89
CA ASP A 23 6.85 -35.52 0.58
C ASP A 23 7.49 -34.12 0.52
N ILE A 24 8.34 -33.84 1.51
CA ILE A 24 9.07 -32.58 1.63
C ILE A 24 10.55 -32.85 1.76
N THR A 25 11.37 -31.89 1.36
CA THR A 25 12.80 -31.93 1.63
C THR A 25 13.07 -31.88 3.14
N TYR A 26 14.05 -32.67 3.59
CA TYR A 26 14.60 -32.64 4.96
C TYR A 26 14.83 -31.20 5.48
N SER A 27 15.43 -30.36 4.63
CA SER A 27 15.72 -28.96 4.97
C SER A 27 14.47 -28.14 5.32
N ARG A 28 13.33 -28.43 4.69
CA ARG A 28 12.06 -27.76 4.99
C ARG A 28 11.49 -28.20 6.33
N ALA A 29 11.54 -29.50 6.63
CA ALA A 29 11.13 -30.03 7.92
C ALA A 29 11.96 -29.39 9.04
N TYR A 30 13.29 -29.42 8.92
CA TYR A 30 14.21 -28.81 9.86
C TYR A 30 13.96 -27.31 10.05
N ALA A 31 13.89 -26.54 8.95
CA ALA A 31 13.68 -25.09 9.02
C ALA A 31 12.36 -24.71 9.69
N TRP A 32 11.30 -25.49 9.51
CA TRP A 32 10.02 -25.25 10.18
C TRP A 32 10.08 -25.57 11.68
N THR A 33 10.72 -26.67 12.07
CA THR A 33 10.88 -27.03 13.49
C THR A 33 11.75 -26.02 14.21
N GLN A 34 12.88 -25.63 13.63
CA GLN A 34 13.78 -24.61 14.18
C GLN A 34 13.07 -23.25 14.34
N LYS A 35 12.26 -22.85 13.35
CA LYS A 35 11.49 -21.60 13.42
C LYS A 35 10.44 -21.61 14.52
N TYR A 36 9.84 -22.78 14.79
CA TYR A 36 8.91 -22.96 15.90
C TYR A 36 9.64 -22.88 17.24
N GLU A 37 10.75 -23.60 17.41
CA GLU A 37 11.53 -23.59 18.66
C GLU A 37 12.05 -22.20 19.01
N GLN A 38 12.47 -21.41 18.01
CA GLN A 38 12.95 -20.03 18.23
C GLN A 38 11.84 -19.05 18.65
N ALA A 39 10.64 -19.17 18.08
CA ALA A 39 9.53 -18.26 18.38
C ALA A 39 8.63 -18.76 19.52
N ASN A 40 8.73 -20.05 19.85
CA ASN A 40 7.84 -20.80 20.75
C ASN A 40 6.33 -20.59 20.46
N ASP A 41 6.00 -20.25 19.22
CA ASP A 41 4.65 -19.90 18.78
C ASP A 41 4.37 -20.41 17.36
N TRP A 42 3.20 -21.03 17.18
CA TRP A 42 2.67 -21.49 15.90
C TRP A 42 2.42 -20.35 14.91
N THR A 43 2.20 -19.12 15.38
CA THR A 43 2.02 -17.96 14.48
C THR A 43 3.27 -17.67 13.65
N ALA A 44 4.46 -18.11 14.09
CA ALA A 44 5.71 -17.98 13.35
C ALA A 44 5.75 -18.87 12.09
N LEU A 45 5.00 -19.98 12.09
CA LEU A 45 4.87 -20.89 10.95
C LEU A 45 3.75 -20.49 9.97
N LYS A 46 2.89 -19.53 10.35
CA LYS A 46 1.86 -18.98 9.49
C LYS A 46 2.50 -18.34 8.27
N ASP A 47 1.99 -18.66 7.08
CA ASP A 47 2.52 -18.09 5.84
C ASP A 47 2.28 -16.58 5.82
N ARG A 48 3.36 -15.81 5.66
CA ARG A 48 3.33 -14.34 5.54
C ARG A 48 3.70 -13.86 4.13
N ARG A 49 3.81 -14.77 3.15
CA ARG A 49 4.00 -14.35 1.75
C ARG A 49 2.83 -13.46 1.31
N GLY A 50 3.13 -12.35 0.64
CA GLY A 50 2.14 -11.37 0.20
C GLY A 50 1.59 -10.45 1.31
N LYS A 51 1.95 -10.66 2.58
CA LYS A 51 1.69 -9.71 3.65
C LYS A 51 3.00 -8.99 3.97
N THR A 52 3.06 -7.71 3.63
CA THR A 52 4.10 -6.78 4.09
C THR A 52 4.38 -7.10 5.56
N ARG A 53 5.65 -7.38 5.90
CA ARG A 53 6.09 -7.65 7.28
C ARG A 53 5.32 -6.67 8.16
N GLY A 54 4.48 -7.18 9.06
CA GLY A 54 3.62 -6.36 9.90
C GLY A 54 4.47 -5.23 10.44
N ARG A 55 4.23 -4.02 9.92
CA ARG A 55 4.92 -2.84 10.38
C ARG A 55 4.57 -2.76 11.86
N GLN A 56 5.58 -2.95 12.71
CA GLN A 56 5.60 -2.37 14.05
C GLN A 56 5.03 -0.95 13.94
N PRO A 57 4.21 -0.49 14.90
CA PRO A 57 3.24 0.59 14.73
C PRO A 57 3.87 1.84 14.10
N ALA A 58 3.80 1.90 12.77
CA ALA A 58 4.23 3.03 11.97
C ALA A 58 3.07 4.00 11.77
N ASP A 59 2.08 3.98 12.67
CA ASP A 59 0.74 4.37 12.24
C ASP A 59 0.54 5.89 12.34
N ARG A 60 1.04 6.58 13.36
CA ARG A 60 0.70 8.01 13.51
C ARG A 60 1.44 8.93 12.55
N GLU A 61 2.76 8.85 12.47
CA GLU A 61 3.55 9.77 11.63
C GLU A 61 3.33 9.51 10.14
N GLU A 62 3.27 8.24 9.71
CA GLU A 62 3.00 7.92 8.31
C GLU A 62 1.57 8.29 7.90
N GLN A 63 0.57 8.09 8.78
CA GLN A 63 -0.80 8.57 8.54
C GLN A 63 -0.84 10.09 8.44
N LEU A 64 -0.16 10.81 9.33
CA LEU A 64 -0.07 12.27 9.27
C LEU A 64 0.60 12.75 7.98
N LEU A 65 1.68 12.11 7.53
CA LEU A 65 2.32 12.45 6.26
C LEU A 65 1.41 12.18 5.06
N LYS A 66 0.63 11.10 5.10
CA LYS A 66 -0.37 10.80 4.08
C LYS A 66 -1.49 11.85 4.07
N GLU A 67 -2.01 12.21 5.23
CA GLU A 67 -3.05 13.22 5.38
C GLU A 67 -2.57 14.59 4.89
N ILE A 68 -1.34 14.99 5.26
CA ILE A 68 -0.71 16.21 4.77
C ILE A 68 -0.60 16.20 3.23
N ARG A 69 -0.22 15.06 2.64
CA ARG A 69 -0.13 14.92 1.18
C ARG A 69 -1.50 15.07 0.52
N ASP A 70 -2.53 14.44 1.08
CA ASP A 70 -3.90 14.49 0.56
C ASP A 70 -4.50 15.89 0.69
N LEU A 71 -4.28 16.57 1.81
CA LEU A 71 -4.71 17.95 2.03
C LEU A 71 -4.02 18.93 1.07
N LYS A 72 -2.71 18.78 0.84
CA LYS A 72 -1.97 19.59 -0.15
C LYS A 72 -2.49 19.38 -1.57
N ALA A 73 -2.87 18.15 -1.93
CA ALA A 73 -3.46 17.88 -3.24
C ALA A 73 -4.81 18.58 -3.42
N LYS A 74 -5.69 18.48 -2.41
CA LYS A 74 -6.99 19.18 -2.40
C LYS A 74 -6.82 20.70 -2.47
N LEU A 75 -5.85 21.27 -1.75
CA LEU A 75 -5.59 22.71 -1.79
C LEU A 75 -5.22 23.15 -3.21
N ARG A 76 -4.29 22.45 -3.86
CA ARG A 76 -3.90 22.76 -5.26
C ARG A 76 -5.07 22.67 -6.21
N GLU A 77 -5.92 21.65 -6.07
CA GLU A 77 -7.11 21.51 -6.91
C GLU A 77 -8.05 22.71 -6.75
N ARG A 78 -8.29 23.16 -5.52
CA ARG A 78 -9.10 24.35 -5.24
C ARG A 78 -8.49 25.63 -5.80
N GLU A 79 -7.18 25.81 -5.67
CA GLU A 79 -6.47 26.96 -6.23
C GLU A 79 -6.63 27.02 -7.76
N VAL A 80 -6.51 25.88 -8.44
CA VAL A 80 -6.74 25.78 -9.89
C VAL A 80 -8.20 26.12 -10.24
N GLN A 81 -9.18 25.58 -9.51
CA GLN A 81 -10.60 25.89 -9.72
C GLN A 81 -10.88 27.39 -9.57
N ILE A 82 -10.30 28.04 -8.55
CA ILE A 82 -10.45 29.48 -8.30
C ILE A 82 -9.80 30.29 -9.44
N ALA A 83 -8.57 29.92 -9.83
CA ALA A 83 -7.86 30.60 -10.91
C ALA A 83 -8.62 30.49 -12.24
N PHE A 84 -9.17 29.31 -12.52
CA PHE A 84 -9.99 29.07 -13.71
C PHE A 84 -11.27 29.93 -13.70
N SER A 85 -12.01 29.96 -12.60
CA SER A 85 -13.21 30.80 -12.46
C SER A 85 -12.89 32.29 -12.64
N LYS A 86 -11.80 32.77 -12.05
CA LYS A 86 -11.33 34.16 -12.25
C LYS A 86 -11.02 34.43 -13.72
N LYS A 87 -10.41 33.47 -14.42
CA LYS A 87 -10.10 33.62 -15.84
C LYS A 87 -11.35 33.70 -16.72
N LEU A 88 -12.38 32.92 -16.41
CA LEU A 88 -13.67 32.99 -17.13
C LEU A 88 -14.35 34.35 -16.93
N ILE A 89 -14.36 34.87 -15.70
CA ILE A 89 -14.91 36.20 -15.41
C ILE A 89 -14.14 37.28 -16.17
N GLU A 90 -12.81 37.19 -16.21
CA GLU A 90 -11.98 38.13 -16.98
C GLU A 90 -12.32 38.12 -18.47
N ILE A 91 -12.45 36.93 -19.08
CA ILE A 91 -12.82 36.79 -20.49
C ILE A 91 -14.21 37.39 -20.74
N SER A 92 -15.19 37.06 -19.92
CA SER A 92 -16.55 37.62 -20.00
C SER A 92 -16.53 39.16 -19.91
N ASN A 93 -15.77 39.73 -18.98
CA ASN A 93 -15.64 41.18 -18.83
C ASN A 93 -14.92 41.85 -20.02
N ARG A 94 -13.98 41.16 -20.69
CA ARG A 94 -13.34 41.64 -21.92
C ARG A 94 -14.33 41.68 -23.09
N GLU A 95 -15.23 40.69 -23.17
CA GLU A 95 -16.29 40.65 -24.20
C GLU A 95 -17.28 41.81 -24.02
N VAL A 96 -17.70 42.11 -22.79
CA VAL A 96 -18.62 43.23 -22.48
C VAL A 96 -17.97 44.61 -22.70
N LYS A 97 -16.65 44.72 -22.56
CA LYS A 97 -15.89 45.97 -22.76
C LYS A 97 -15.39 46.19 -24.18
N ARG A 98 -15.78 45.37 -25.17
CA ARG A 98 -15.47 45.69 -26.58
C ARG A 98 -16.16 47.03 -26.93
N PRO A 99 -15.41 48.11 -27.23
CA PRO A 99 -16.03 49.31 -27.78
C PRO A 99 -16.68 48.94 -29.12
N ASN A 100 -17.85 49.49 -29.40
CA ASN A 100 -18.58 49.36 -30.66
C ASN A 100 -17.82 49.99 -31.85
N ASP A 101 -16.60 49.54 -32.14
CA ASP A 101 -15.75 50.05 -33.24
C ASP A 101 -15.69 49.09 -34.43
N ILE A 102 -16.76 48.32 -34.66
CA ILE A 102 -16.98 47.75 -36.00
C ILE A 102 -17.70 48.82 -36.82
N LYS A 103 -16.97 49.90 -37.16
CA LYS A 103 -17.33 50.71 -38.32
C LYS A 103 -17.15 49.79 -39.53
N ARG A 104 -18.27 49.16 -39.92
CA ARG A 104 -18.48 48.52 -41.22
C ARG A 104 -17.81 49.38 -42.28
N PHE A 105 -16.76 48.85 -42.91
CA PHE A 105 -16.33 49.33 -44.22
C PHE A 105 -17.51 49.13 -45.16
N LYS A 106 -18.27 50.20 -45.40
CA LYS A 106 -19.23 50.26 -46.50
C LYS A 106 -18.43 50.48 -47.78
N LYS A 107 -18.74 49.64 -48.76
CA LYS A 107 -18.22 49.61 -50.12
C LYS A 107 -18.67 50.83 -50.91
#